data_AF-A0AAV5R190-F1
#
_entry.id   AF-A0AAV5R190-F1
#
_cell.length_a   1.000
_cell.length_b   1.000
_cell.length_c   1.000
_cell.angle_alpha   90.00
_cell.angle_beta   90.00
_cell.angle_gamma   90.00
#
_symmetry.space_group_name_H-M   'P 1'
#
loop_
_entity.id
_entity.type
_entity.pdbx_description
1 polymer ?
#
loop_
_entity_poly.entity_id
_entity_poly.type
_entity_poly.pdbx_seq_one_letter_code
_entity_poly.pdbx_strand_id
1 'polypeptide(L)'
;MSALSASSAARLAKVLPSLNEISLSQLTTKPALPTYNISRTSSGNLPVYKTIRSQCEYTDIKRVKGNVVQLRNDLQNALPQIEKSKFTCYIKSNSIHIKGNYVDEIKKVLETKF
;
A
#
# COMPACT_ATOMS: atom_id res chain seq x y z
N MET A 1 23.11 -30.54 -19.90
CA MET A 1 22.91 -29.10 -19.62
C MET A 1 22.11 -28.51 -20.77
N SER A 2 20.82 -28.25 -20.57
CA SER A 2 19.94 -27.69 -21.60
C SER A 2 20.21 -26.19 -21.74
N ALA A 3 20.64 -25.75 -22.92
CA ALA A 3 20.79 -24.33 -23.23
C ALA A 3 19.40 -23.66 -23.25
N LEU A 4 19.27 -22.49 -22.61
CA LEU A 4 18.04 -21.70 -22.69
C LEU A 4 17.80 -21.24 -24.13
N SER A 5 16.54 -21.34 -24.60
CA SER A 5 16.11 -20.76 -25.87
C SER A 5 16.34 -19.24 -25.90
N ALA A 6 16.76 -18.71 -27.04
CA ALA A 6 16.98 -17.28 -27.26
C ALA A 6 15.77 -16.41 -26.90
N SER A 7 14.55 -16.93 -27.09
CA SER A 7 13.30 -16.25 -26.71
C SER A 7 13.14 -16.07 -25.19
N SER A 8 13.60 -17.06 -24.41
CA SER A 8 13.58 -17.03 -22.94
C SER A 8 14.64 -16.06 -22.40
N ALA A 9 15.83 -16.08 -23.00
CA ALA A 9 16.91 -15.15 -22.66
C ALA A 9 16.51 -13.67 -22.88
N ALA A 10 15.85 -13.35 -24.00
CA ALA A 10 15.38 -12.00 -24.29
C ALA A 10 14.29 -11.51 -23.30
N ARG A 11 13.39 -12.40 -22.87
CA ARG A 11 12.38 -12.07 -21.85
C ARG A 11 13.01 -11.84 -20.48
N LEU A 12 13.99 -12.65 -20.10
CA LEU A 12 14.71 -12.49 -18.84
C LEU A 12 15.51 -11.19 -18.80
N ALA A 13 16.20 -10.84 -19.90
CA ALA A 13 16.93 -9.58 -20.02
C ALA A 13 16.03 -8.34 -19.92
N LYS A 14 14.74 -8.46 -20.23
CA LYS A 14 13.75 -7.39 -20.05
C LYS A 14 13.27 -7.25 -18.60
N VAL A 15 13.29 -8.33 -17.83
CA VAL A 15 12.72 -8.39 -16.46
C VAL A 15 13.79 -8.21 -15.39
N LEU A 16 15.00 -8.71 -15.63
CA LEU A 16 16.11 -8.67 -14.69
C LEU A 16 17.09 -7.57 -15.13
N PRO A 17 17.30 -6.53 -14.31
CA PRO A 17 18.28 -5.49 -14.60
C PRO A 17 19.71 -6.05 -14.54
N SER A 18 20.66 -5.32 -15.13
CA SER A 18 22.08 -5.66 -14.98
C SER A 18 22.53 -5.46 -13.52
N LEU A 19 23.56 -6.19 -13.07
CA LEU A 19 24.05 -6.06 -11.69
C LEU A 19 24.52 -4.64 -11.36
N ASN A 20 25.01 -3.91 -12.36
CA ASN A 20 25.49 -2.52 -12.20
C ASN A 20 24.34 -1.52 -12.00
N GLU A 21 23.10 -1.88 -12.37
CA GLU A 21 21.90 -1.04 -12.18
C GLU A 21 21.27 -1.21 -10.80
N ILE A 22 21.67 -2.23 -10.04
CA ILE A 22 21.10 -2.54 -8.73
C ILE A 22 21.90 -1.82 -7.63
N SER A 23 21.25 -0.92 -6.90
CA SER A 23 21.86 -0.25 -5.75
C SER A 23 21.60 -1.00 -4.43
N LEU A 24 22.50 -0.85 -3.44
CA LEU A 24 22.35 -1.45 -2.11
C LEU A 24 21.03 -1.07 -1.42
N SER A 25 20.51 0.13 -1.69
CA SER A 25 19.24 0.63 -1.15
C SER A 25 17.99 -0.04 -1.74
N GLN A 26 18.10 -0.64 -2.93
CA GLN A 26 17.00 -1.40 -3.56
C GLN A 26 16.94 -2.84 -3.05
N LEU A 27 18.02 -3.32 -2.43
CA LEU A 27 18.07 -4.65 -1.86
C LEU A 27 17.20 -4.73 -0.60
N THR A 28 16.44 -5.82 -0.50
CA THR A 28 15.65 -6.11 0.69
C THR A 28 16.59 -6.57 1.81
N THR A 29 16.92 -5.70 2.75
CA THR A 29 17.39 -6.13 4.07
C THR A 29 16.17 -6.53 4.92
N LYS A 30 16.35 -7.41 5.92
CA LYS A 30 15.29 -7.78 6.89
C LYS A 30 14.54 -6.52 7.31
N PRO A 31 13.19 -6.50 7.36
CA PRO A 31 12.45 -5.26 7.57
C PRO A 31 12.85 -4.65 8.93
N ALA A 32 13.55 -3.53 8.87
CA ALA A 32 13.86 -2.71 10.03
C ALA A 32 12.61 -1.88 10.37
N LEU A 33 12.14 -2.02 11.63
CA LEU A 33 11.00 -1.31 12.23
C LEU A 33 9.63 -1.59 11.57
N PRO A 34 8.50 -1.37 12.29
CA PRO A 34 7.16 -1.50 11.71
C PRO A 34 6.92 -0.37 10.70
N THR A 35 7.46 -0.54 9.50
CA THR A 35 7.29 0.36 8.38
C THR A 35 6.08 -0.07 7.54
N TYR A 36 5.47 0.90 6.90
CA TYR A 36 4.42 0.67 5.92
C TYR A 36 4.59 1.61 4.74
N ASN A 37 4.07 1.21 3.60
CA ASN A 37 4.07 2.02 2.39
C ASN A 37 2.74 1.81 1.64
N ILE A 38 2.18 2.89 1.12
CA ILE A 38 0.94 2.86 0.34
C ILE A 38 1.30 3.11 -1.12
N SER A 39 1.22 2.07 -1.94
CA SER A 39 1.53 2.20 -3.37
C SER A 39 0.36 2.87 -4.10
N ARG A 40 0.66 3.91 -4.89
CA ARG A 40 -0.31 4.59 -5.77
C ARG A 40 -0.89 3.63 -6.82
N THR A 41 -2.00 4.03 -7.43
CA THR A 41 -2.58 3.31 -8.57
C THR A 41 -1.66 3.37 -9.79
N SER A 42 -1.93 2.55 -10.81
CA SER A 42 -1.23 2.65 -12.09
C SER A 42 -1.36 4.03 -12.73
N SER A 43 -2.46 4.73 -12.45
CA SER A 43 -2.71 6.11 -12.87
C SER A 43 -2.13 7.16 -11.93
N GLY A 44 -1.39 6.77 -10.88
CA GLY A 44 -0.77 7.70 -9.94
C GLY A 44 -1.67 8.24 -8.82
N ASN A 45 -2.88 7.72 -8.66
CA ASN A 45 -3.83 8.17 -7.63
C ASN A 45 -3.61 7.47 -6.28
N LEU A 46 -4.01 8.11 -5.18
CA LEU A 46 -4.07 7.46 -3.87
C LEU A 46 -5.14 6.36 -3.86
N PRO A 47 -4.85 5.16 -3.30
CA PRO A 47 -5.76 4.02 -3.30
C PRO A 47 -6.81 4.10 -2.17
N VAL A 48 -7.51 5.24 -2.09
CA VAL A 48 -8.56 5.55 -1.10
C VAL A 48 -9.90 5.64 -1.83
N TYR A 49 -10.87 4.83 -1.40
CA TYR A 49 -12.13 4.65 -2.11
C TYR A 49 -13.32 4.77 -1.16
N LYS A 50 -14.38 5.44 -1.59
CA LYS A 50 -15.69 5.34 -0.95
C LYS A 50 -16.35 4.03 -1.39
N THR A 51 -16.87 3.26 -0.46
CA THR A 51 -17.68 2.07 -0.74
C THR A 51 -18.99 2.13 0.03
N ILE A 52 -20.03 1.52 -0.52
CA ILE A 52 -21.35 1.46 0.11
C ILE A 52 -21.70 -0.01 0.27
N ARG A 53 -22.03 -0.44 1.50
CA ARG A 53 -22.44 -1.80 1.81
C ARG A 53 -23.58 -1.75 2.82
N SER A 54 -24.64 -2.51 2.60
CA SER A 54 -25.79 -2.59 3.52
C SER A 54 -26.31 -1.21 3.95
N GLN A 55 -26.51 -0.30 2.99
CA GLN A 55 -26.96 1.09 3.21
C GLN A 55 -26.02 1.96 4.08
N CYS A 56 -24.81 1.48 4.38
CA CYS A 56 -23.79 2.23 5.11
C CYS A 56 -22.65 2.61 4.18
N GLU A 57 -22.13 3.83 4.36
CA GLU A 57 -20.93 4.29 3.66
C GLU A 57 -19.67 3.90 4.41
N TYR A 58 -18.62 3.64 3.66
CA TYR A 58 -17.31 3.23 4.16
C TYR A 58 -16.21 3.87 3.33
N THR A 59 -15.03 3.94 3.93
CA THR A 59 -13.81 4.34 3.26
C THR A 59 -12.79 3.21 3.31
N ASP A 60 -12.36 2.76 2.14
CA ASP A 60 -11.40 1.68 1.92
C ASP A 60 -10.04 2.24 1.52
N ILE A 61 -9.00 1.91 2.28
CA ILE A 61 -7.60 2.18 1.95
C ILE A 61 -6.95 0.87 1.54
N LYS A 62 -6.51 0.78 0.28
CA LYS A 62 -5.91 -0.44 -0.31
C LYS A 62 -4.41 -0.28 -0.58
N ARG A 63 -3.78 -1.36 -1.04
CA ARG A 63 -2.36 -1.40 -1.49
C ARG A 63 -1.36 -1.02 -0.39
N VAL A 64 -1.67 -1.35 0.86
CA VAL A 64 -0.74 -1.18 1.98
C VAL A 64 0.28 -2.31 1.92
N LYS A 65 1.57 -1.97 1.91
CA LYS A 65 2.70 -2.88 2.08
C LYS A 65 3.24 -2.67 3.50
N GLY A 66 3.68 -3.74 4.15
CA GLY A 66 4.19 -3.68 5.53
C GLY A 66 3.09 -3.67 6.59
N ASN A 67 3.31 -3.00 7.72
CA ASN A 67 2.45 -3.09 8.91
C ASN A 67 1.20 -2.18 8.82
N VAL A 68 0.05 -2.76 8.48
CA VAL A 68 -1.24 -2.05 8.41
C VAL A 68 -1.75 -1.53 9.75
N VAL A 69 -1.39 -2.18 10.87
CA VAL A 69 -1.80 -1.75 12.21
C VAL A 69 -1.11 -0.43 12.56
N GLN A 70 0.15 -0.27 12.17
CA GLN A 70 0.86 0.98 12.40
C GLN A 70 0.28 2.13 11.57
N LEU A 71 -0.03 1.88 10.29
CA LEU A 71 -0.75 2.85 9.45
C LEU A 71 -2.08 3.27 10.10
N ARG A 72 -2.85 2.32 10.62
CA ARG A 72 -4.10 2.62 11.34
C ARG A 72 -3.85 3.53 12.53
N ASN A 73 -2.86 3.23 13.37
CA ASN A 73 -2.55 4.03 14.56
C ASN A 73 -2.18 5.46 14.16
N ASP A 74 -1.36 5.63 13.12
CA ASP A 74 -0.95 6.95 12.64
C ASP A 74 -2.13 7.73 12.05
N LEU A 75 -3.03 7.06 11.32
CA LEU A 75 -4.28 7.67 10.84
C LEU A 75 -5.21 8.08 11.98
N GLN A 76 -5.34 7.26 13.03
CA GLN A 76 -6.14 7.60 14.22
C GLN A 76 -5.56 8.81 14.96
N ASN A 77 -4.23 8.95 15.00
CA ASN A 77 -3.56 10.10 15.59
C ASN A 77 -3.73 11.36 14.74
N ALA A 78 -3.68 11.22 13.40
CA ALA A 78 -3.85 12.33 12.47
C ALA A 78 -5.31 12.81 12.35
N LEU A 79 -6.28 11.92 12.61
CA LEU A 79 -7.71 12.18 12.46
C LEU A 79 -8.45 11.84 13.77
N PRO A 80 -8.21 12.59 14.87
CA PRO A 80 -8.80 12.30 16.18
C PRO A 80 -10.32 12.47 16.21
N GLN A 81 -10.91 13.17 15.23
CA GLN A 81 -12.36 13.31 15.08
C GLN A 81 -13.05 12.00 14.66
N ILE A 82 -12.31 11.02 14.13
CA ILE A 82 -12.86 9.72 13.76
C ILE A 82 -12.68 8.77 14.93
N GLU A 83 -13.79 8.25 15.45
CA GLU A 83 -13.76 7.26 16.53
C GLU A 83 -12.89 6.05 16.17
N LYS A 84 -12.02 5.64 17.09
CA LYS A 84 -11.09 4.52 16.88
C LYS A 84 -11.80 3.20 16.52
N SER A 85 -13.01 3.00 17.04
CA SER A 85 -13.88 1.84 16.78
C SER A 85 -14.31 1.71 15.31
N LYS A 86 -14.31 2.81 14.55
CA LYS A 86 -14.69 2.81 13.14
C LYS A 86 -13.62 2.22 12.22
N PHE A 87 -12.37 2.09 12.71
CA PHE A 87 -11.26 1.54 11.94
C PHE A 87 -11.17 0.02 12.08
N THR A 88 -11.20 -0.68 10.96
CA THR A 88 -11.00 -2.12 10.86
C THR A 88 -9.81 -2.42 9.97
N CYS A 89 -8.83 -3.18 10.46
CA CYS A 89 -7.72 -3.66 9.64
C CYS A 89 -8.04 -5.05 9.09
N TYR A 90 -8.06 -5.19 7.78
CA TYR A 90 -8.12 -6.49 7.12
C TYR A 90 -6.71 -6.99 6.85
N ILE A 91 -6.21 -7.88 7.73
CA ILE A 91 -4.83 -8.38 7.69
C ILE A 91 -4.56 -9.18 6.41
N LYS A 92 -5.52 -10.02 5.98
CA LYS A 92 -5.36 -10.87 4.79
C LYS A 92 -5.13 -10.07 3.50
N SER A 93 -5.86 -8.97 3.31
CA SER A 93 -5.73 -8.09 2.15
C SER A 93 -4.81 -6.89 2.39
N ASN A 94 -4.25 -6.78 3.60
CA ASN A 94 -3.49 -5.66 4.09
C ASN A 94 -4.14 -4.31 3.72
N SER A 95 -5.36 -4.11 4.19
CA SER A 95 -6.17 -2.92 3.89
C SER A 95 -6.85 -2.40 5.15
N ILE A 96 -7.19 -1.11 5.15
CA ILE A 96 -7.95 -0.47 6.24
C ILE A 96 -9.33 -0.13 5.72
N HIS A 97 -10.34 -0.42 6.53
CA HIS A 97 -11.73 -0.13 6.28
C HIS A 97 -12.27 0.74 7.40
N ILE A 98 -12.90 1.86 7.04
CA ILE A 98 -13.36 2.85 8.00
C ILE A 98 -14.85 3.07 7.77
N LYS A 99 -15.67 2.89 8.82
CA LYS A 99 -17.11 3.14 8.73
C LYS A 99 -17.39 4.64 8.65
N GLY A 100 -18.00 5.08 7.56
CA GLY A 100 -18.21 6.50 7.21
C GLY A 100 -17.48 6.91 5.93
N ASN A 101 -17.90 8.03 5.35
CA ASN A 101 -17.22 8.66 4.22
C ASN A 101 -16.20 9.68 4.74
N TYR A 102 -14.91 9.32 4.62
CA TYR A 102 -13.77 10.12 5.06
C TYR A 102 -12.68 10.19 3.97
N VAL A 103 -13.07 10.01 2.71
CA VAL A 103 -12.14 9.88 1.58
C VAL A 103 -11.23 11.10 1.46
N ASP A 104 -11.79 12.29 1.60
CA ASP A 104 -11.07 13.54 1.35
C ASP A 104 -10.12 13.85 2.51
N GLU A 105 -10.54 13.61 3.75
CA GLU A 105 -9.71 13.76 4.94
C GLU A 105 -8.52 12.80 4.91
N ILE A 106 -8.76 11.54 4.52
CA ILE A 106 -7.71 10.53 4.43
C ILE A 106 -6.75 10.87 3.29
N LYS A 107 -7.25 11.27 2.11
CA LYS A 107 -6.40 11.66 0.99
C LYS A 107 -5.50 12.83 1.38
N LYS A 108 -6.05 13.85 2.04
CA LYS A 108 -5.30 15.01 2.52
C LYS A 108 -4.16 14.61 3.46
N VAL A 109 -4.42 13.70 4.40
CA VAL A 109 -3.37 13.19 5.31
C VAL A 109 -2.30 12.42 4.52
N LEU A 110 -2.71 11.54 3.62
CA LEU A 110 -1.78 10.70 2.86
C LEU A 110 -0.91 11.49 1.87
N GLU A 111 -1.45 12.53 1.22
CA GLU A 111 -0.70 13.41 0.32
C GLU A 111 0.46 14.14 1.01
N THR A 112 0.31 14.48 2.28
CA THR A 112 1.40 15.14 3.03
C THR A 112 2.54 14.20 3.41
N LYS A 113 2.32 12.88 3.31
CA LYS A 113 3.26 11.84 3.76
C LYS A 113 3.80 10.96 2.62
N PHE A 114 3.12 10.88 1.47
CA PHE A 114 3.42 9.99 0.33
C PHE A 114 3.16 10.61 -1.05
#